data_AF-A0A7S2NFW0-F1
#
_entry.id   AF-A0A7S2NFW0-F1
#
_cell.length_a   1.000
_cell.length_b   1.000
_cell.length_c   1.000
_cell.angle_alpha   90.00
_cell.angle_beta   90.00
_cell.angle_gamma   90.00
#
_symmetry.space_group_name_H-M   'P 1'
#
loop_
_entity.id
_entity.type
_entity.pdbx_description
1 polymer ?
#
loop_
_entity_poly.entity_id
_entity_poly.type
_entity_poly.pdbx_seq_one_letter_code
_entity_poly.pdbx_strand_id
1 'polypeptide(L)'
;EDVTIEQVAQAFRFELLDAGSVDSESLTAVMESDSKVELLLHWIQQLIVESINTDVLSIPAPLLSRAFQELSSGVVAFHHAMKISSIPFPFPYAQTCDILLLMHWLGTPIVMAQWVTSPWWGAVFSFAQVFIYSCLNMIAMEIENPFGRDPNDIDGAVMQKEMNRHLRLLLEPRTRRVPRLISATNSLRRHSFIDIWKERASSGTAPPDTSFVQRGTGHISRMPSKTTEDFMQALNSQRP
;
A
#
# COMPACT_ATOMS: atom_id res chain seq x y z
N GLU A 1 25.43 1.48 4.49
CA GLU A 1 25.21 2.62 3.57
C GLU A 1 24.54 3.70 4.39
N ASP A 2 25.17 4.87 4.50
CA ASP A 2 24.56 5.99 5.22
C ASP A 2 23.32 6.46 4.45
N VAL A 3 22.22 6.66 5.16
CA VAL A 3 20.99 7.22 4.58
C VAL A 3 21.36 8.53 3.88
N THR A 4 21.20 8.57 2.56
CA THR A 4 21.60 9.75 1.79
C THR A 4 20.74 10.95 2.20
N ILE A 5 21.32 12.16 2.23
CA ILE A 5 20.59 13.41 2.55
C ILE A 5 19.33 13.55 1.67
N GLU A 6 19.36 13.02 0.46
CA GLU A 6 18.24 13.00 -0.46
C GLU A 6 17.09 12.08 0.00
N GLN A 7 17.38 10.89 0.54
CA GLN A 7 16.37 10.00 1.13
C GLN A 7 15.72 10.64 2.36
N VAL A 8 16.53 11.30 3.21
CA VAL A 8 16.01 12.06 4.35
C VAL A 8 15.09 13.19 3.89
N ALA A 9 15.52 13.98 2.90
CA ALA A 9 14.70 15.05 2.33
C ALA A 9 13.40 14.53 1.70
N GLN A 10 13.42 13.32 1.12
CA GLN A 10 12.25 12.67 0.54
C GLN A 10 11.26 12.20 1.61
N ALA A 11 11.74 11.70 2.75
CA ALA A 11 10.89 11.33 3.90
C ALA A 11 10.09 12.54 4.44
N PHE A 12 10.66 13.75 4.39
CA PHE A 12 9.96 14.98 4.78
C PHE A 12 8.96 15.50 3.73
N ARG A 13 8.85 14.87 2.55
CA ARG A 13 7.85 15.23 1.52
C ARG A 13 6.54 14.49 1.65
N PHE A 14 6.43 13.55 2.58
CA PHE A 14 5.20 12.80 2.80
C PHE A 14 4.10 13.71 3.35
N GLU A 15 2.87 13.50 2.89
CA GLU A 15 1.71 14.24 3.38
C GLU A 15 1.43 13.86 4.83
N LEU A 16 1.42 14.86 5.72
CA LEU A 16 1.06 14.72 7.12
C LEU A 16 -0.29 15.38 7.39
N LEU A 17 -1.07 14.79 8.30
CA LEU A 17 -2.34 15.37 8.75
C LEU A 17 -2.05 16.39 9.85
N ASP A 18 -2.33 17.66 9.56
CA ASP A 18 -2.32 18.76 10.53
C ASP A 18 -1.05 18.84 11.42
N ALA A 19 0.13 18.58 10.82
CA ALA A 19 1.39 18.56 11.58
C ALA A 19 1.71 19.90 12.29
N GLY A 20 1.14 21.01 11.84
CA GLY A 20 1.33 22.32 12.45
C GLY A 20 0.52 22.55 13.73
N SER A 21 -0.41 21.65 14.08
CA SER A 21 -1.18 21.75 15.33
C SER A 21 -0.52 21.03 16.51
N VAL A 22 0.54 20.26 16.25
CA VAL A 22 1.37 19.65 17.28
C VAL A 22 2.24 20.71 17.93
N ASP A 23 2.38 20.66 19.25
CA ASP A 23 3.16 21.63 20.02
C ASP A 23 4.67 21.52 19.70
N SER A 24 5.38 22.63 19.87
CA SER A 24 6.79 22.73 19.50
C SER A 24 7.71 21.85 20.34
N GLU A 25 7.33 21.53 21.59
CA GLU A 25 8.12 20.67 22.47
C GLU A 25 8.07 19.22 21.98
N SER A 26 6.87 18.71 21.69
CA SER A 26 6.68 17.38 21.09
C SER A 26 7.37 17.26 19.73
N LEU A 27 7.27 18.26 18.86
CA LEU A 27 7.96 18.24 17.56
C LEU A 27 9.49 18.19 17.72
N THR A 28 10.03 18.92 18.70
CA THR A 28 11.46 18.88 19.02
C THR A 28 11.87 17.50 19.56
N ALA A 29 11.07 16.93 20.46
CA ALA A 29 11.32 15.60 21.01
C ALA A 29 11.33 14.50 19.93
N VAL A 30 10.42 14.56 18.95
CA VAL A 30 10.45 13.63 17.80
C VAL A 30 11.70 13.84 16.95
N MET A 31 12.08 15.09 16.69
CA MET A 31 13.24 15.39 15.86
C MET A 31 14.54 14.83 16.49
N GLU A 32 14.70 15.03 17.80
CA GLU A 32 15.89 14.61 18.57
C GLU A 32 15.93 13.11 18.90
N SER A 33 14.79 12.41 18.84
CA SER A 33 14.74 10.99 19.18
C SER A 33 15.41 10.08 18.14
N ASP A 34 16.23 9.12 18.58
CA ASP A 34 16.78 8.06 17.73
C ASP A 34 15.71 7.05 17.27
N SER A 35 14.63 6.90 18.04
CA SER A 35 13.56 5.91 17.85
C SER A 35 12.20 6.60 17.72
N LYS A 36 12.03 7.30 16.60
CA LYS A 36 10.88 8.18 16.33
C LYS A 36 9.55 7.42 16.31
N VAL A 37 9.50 6.23 15.71
CA VAL A 37 8.27 5.45 15.57
C VAL A 37 7.81 4.89 16.91
N GLU A 38 8.75 4.43 17.72
CA GLU A 38 8.51 3.91 19.08
C GLU A 38 8.01 5.02 20.00
N LEU A 39 8.59 6.22 19.90
CA LEU A 39 8.14 7.39 20.66
C LEU A 39 6.69 7.77 20.30
N LEU A 40 6.35 7.82 19.01
CA LEU A 40 5.00 8.11 18.54
C LEU A 40 3.99 7.05 19.00
N LEU A 41 4.36 5.77 18.92
CA LEU A 41 3.52 4.68 19.43
C LEU A 41 3.26 4.84 20.92
N HIS A 42 4.30 5.16 21.70
CA HIS A 42 4.18 5.36 23.14
C HIS A 42 3.20 6.50 23.45
N TRP A 43 3.28 7.62 22.75
CA TRP A 43 2.34 8.73 22.92
C TRP A 43 0.90 8.37 22.55
N ILE A 44 0.69 7.61 21.47
CA ILE A 44 -0.65 7.11 21.12
C ILE A 44 -1.20 6.24 22.26
N GLN A 45 -0.38 5.35 22.83
CA GLN A 45 -0.80 4.50 23.93
C GLN A 45 -1.10 5.30 25.21
N GLN A 46 -0.27 6.29 25.54
CA GLN A 46 -0.51 7.19 26.67
C GLN A 46 -1.80 7.98 26.51
N LEU A 47 -2.06 8.51 25.31
CA LEU A 47 -3.30 9.23 25.00
C LEU A 47 -4.53 8.36 25.22
N ILE A 48 -4.47 7.08 24.84
CA ILE A 48 -5.55 6.12 25.09
C ILE A 48 -5.75 5.91 26.60
N VAL A 49 -4.68 5.76 27.38
CA VAL A 49 -4.75 5.58 28.84
C VAL A 49 -5.34 6.81 29.53
N GLU A 50 -4.92 8.01 29.13
CA GLU A 50 -5.44 9.26 29.68
C GLU A 50 -6.91 9.49 29.30
N SER A 51 -7.32 9.09 28.09
CA SER A 51 -8.72 9.15 27.63
C SER A 51 -9.65 8.22 28.42
N ILE A 52 -9.13 7.15 29.02
CA ILE A 52 -9.89 6.26 29.91
C ILE A 52 -10.08 6.92 31.27
N ASN A 53 -9.01 7.50 31.84
CA ASN A 53 -9.09 8.18 33.14
C ASN A 53 -10.01 9.40 33.13
N THR A 54 -10.15 10.04 31.97
CA THR A 54 -11.05 11.20 31.77
C THR A 54 -12.47 10.81 31.36
N ASP A 55 -12.81 9.51 31.34
CA ASP A 55 -14.09 8.94 30.91
C ASP A 55 -14.53 9.30 29.46
N VAL A 56 -13.63 9.88 28.66
CA VAL A 56 -13.87 10.10 27.23
C VAL A 56 -13.99 8.77 26.48
N LEU A 57 -13.20 7.77 26.91
CA LEU A 57 -13.20 6.42 26.38
C LEU A 57 -13.79 5.42 27.38
N SER A 58 -15.11 5.22 27.34
CA SER A 58 -15.83 4.26 28.20
C SER A 58 -16.05 2.92 27.49
N ILE A 59 -14.96 2.18 27.22
CA ILE A 59 -15.02 0.84 26.60
C ILE A 59 -14.57 -0.26 27.58
N PRO A 60 -15.13 -1.48 27.50
CA PRO A 60 -14.66 -2.61 28.31
C PRO A 60 -13.19 -2.97 28.05
N ALA A 61 -12.47 -3.32 29.11
CA ALA A 61 -11.05 -3.68 29.07
C ALA A 61 -10.67 -4.72 27.99
N PRO A 62 -11.45 -5.79 27.70
CA PRO A 62 -11.10 -6.74 26.63
C PRO A 62 -11.02 -6.12 25.23
N LEU A 63 -11.83 -5.10 24.93
CA LEU A 63 -11.79 -4.42 23.63
C LEU A 63 -10.59 -3.49 23.53
N LEU A 64 -10.24 -2.84 24.63
CA LEU A 64 -9.06 -2.00 24.73
C LEU A 64 -7.78 -2.82 24.55
N SER A 65 -7.68 -3.97 25.21
CA SER A 65 -6.54 -4.89 25.03
C SER A 65 -6.37 -5.30 23.57
N ARG A 66 -7.48 -5.48 22.84
CA ARG A 66 -7.42 -5.77 21.41
C ARG A 66 -6.86 -4.59 20.60
N ALA A 67 -7.28 -3.36 20.89
CA ALA A 67 -6.73 -2.18 20.22
C ALA A 67 -5.20 -2.04 20.42
N PHE A 68 -4.71 -2.28 21.64
CA PHE A 68 -3.27 -2.30 21.91
C PHE A 68 -2.53 -3.43 21.19
N GLN A 69 -3.15 -4.61 21.05
CA GLN A 69 -2.60 -5.71 20.26
C GLN A 69 -2.44 -5.32 18.79
N GLU A 70 -3.47 -4.72 18.18
CA GLU A 70 -3.39 -4.27 16.78
C GLU A 70 -2.30 -3.21 16.57
N LEU A 71 -2.15 -2.27 17.52
CA LEU A 71 -1.05 -1.29 17.51
C LEU A 71 0.32 -1.96 17.60
N SER A 72 0.48 -2.94 18.48
CA SER A 72 1.72 -3.73 18.62
C SER A 72 2.02 -4.54 17.36
N SER A 73 1.02 -5.17 16.76
CA SER A 73 1.15 -5.86 15.47
C SER A 73 1.60 -4.93 14.35
N GLY A 74 1.12 -3.68 14.33
CA GLY A 74 1.59 -2.66 13.40
C GLY A 74 3.09 -2.36 13.53
N VAL A 75 3.60 -2.28 14.76
CA VAL A 75 5.03 -2.03 15.03
C VAL A 75 5.89 -3.22 14.66
N VAL A 76 5.40 -4.43 14.88
CA VAL A 76 6.06 -5.66 14.39
C VAL A 76 6.16 -5.63 12.87
N ALA A 77 5.08 -5.28 12.16
CA ALA A 77 5.10 -5.15 10.70
C ALA A 77 6.08 -4.08 10.21
N PHE A 78 6.15 -2.93 10.89
CA PHE A 78 7.15 -1.88 10.61
C PHE A 78 8.58 -2.41 10.73
N HIS A 79 8.90 -3.14 11.82
CA HIS A 79 10.24 -3.72 12.01
C HIS A 79 10.56 -4.81 10.99
N HIS A 80 9.57 -5.58 10.53
CA HIS A 80 9.76 -6.53 9.43
C HIS A 80 10.11 -5.81 8.12
N ALA A 81 9.41 -4.73 7.79
CA ALA A 81 9.75 -3.90 6.63
C ALA A 81 11.15 -3.29 6.77
N MET A 82 11.51 -2.81 7.97
CA MET A 82 12.84 -2.27 8.24
C MET A 82 13.94 -3.30 8.03
N LYS A 83 13.75 -4.56 8.48
CA LYS A 83 14.70 -5.65 8.23
C LYS A 83 14.92 -5.88 6.73
N ILE A 84 13.85 -5.90 5.94
CA ILE A 84 13.94 -6.08 4.48
C ILE A 84 14.72 -4.92 3.85
N SER A 85 14.46 -3.69 4.29
CA SER A 85 15.13 -2.50 3.75
C SER A 85 16.57 -2.32 4.21
N SER A 86 16.93 -2.78 5.41
CA SER A 86 18.23 -2.48 6.03
C SER A 86 19.23 -3.63 5.95
N ILE A 87 18.78 -4.86 5.76
CA ILE A 87 19.63 -6.04 5.67
C ILE A 87 19.81 -6.37 4.19
N PRO A 88 20.94 -5.97 3.57
CA PRO A 88 21.16 -6.27 2.16
C PRO A 88 21.34 -7.77 1.93
N PHE A 89 21.09 -8.23 0.71
CA PHE A 89 21.39 -9.60 0.34
C PHE A 89 22.88 -9.90 0.54
N PRO A 90 23.25 -11.13 0.98
CA PRO A 90 24.63 -11.45 1.28
C PRO A 90 25.52 -11.28 0.04
N PHE A 91 26.49 -10.37 0.14
CA PHE A 91 27.42 -10.06 -0.95
C PHE A 91 28.10 -11.30 -1.56
N PRO A 92 28.60 -12.29 -0.79
CA PRO A 92 29.20 -13.49 -1.36
C PRO A 92 28.22 -14.32 -2.22
N TYR A 93 26.93 -14.31 -1.89
CA TYR A 93 25.91 -14.98 -2.69
C TYR A 93 25.71 -14.25 -4.02
N ALA A 94 25.59 -12.92 -4.02
CA ALA A 94 25.48 -12.13 -5.24
C ALA A 94 26.66 -12.38 -6.17
N GLN A 95 27.90 -12.33 -5.63
CA GLN A 95 29.10 -12.62 -6.39
C GLN A 95 29.11 -14.03 -7.00
N THR A 96 28.62 -15.02 -6.25
CA THR A 96 28.56 -16.40 -6.75
C THR A 96 27.58 -16.52 -7.91
N CYS A 97 26.42 -15.85 -7.85
CA CYS A 97 25.46 -15.79 -8.95
C CYS A 97 26.08 -15.16 -10.20
N ASP A 98 26.77 -14.02 -10.05
CA ASP A 98 27.42 -13.33 -11.17
C ASP A 98 28.52 -14.19 -11.82
N ILE A 99 29.35 -14.85 -11.01
CA ILE A 99 30.42 -15.75 -11.50
C ILE A 99 29.81 -16.95 -12.22
N LEU A 100 28.75 -17.57 -11.68
CA LEU A 100 28.04 -18.67 -12.35
C LEU A 100 27.45 -18.23 -13.68
N LEU A 101 26.86 -17.04 -13.73
CA LEU A 101 26.29 -16.47 -14.94
C LEU A 101 27.37 -16.18 -16.00
N LEU A 102 28.54 -15.69 -15.58
CA LEU A 102 29.70 -15.48 -16.46
C LEU A 102 30.24 -16.81 -17.02
N MET A 103 30.36 -17.83 -16.18
CA MET A 103 30.77 -19.18 -16.63
C MET A 103 29.76 -19.77 -17.60
N HIS A 104 28.46 -19.61 -17.34
CA HIS A 104 27.40 -20.03 -18.26
C HIS A 104 27.50 -19.27 -19.59
N TRP A 105 27.68 -17.95 -19.54
CA TRP A 105 27.83 -17.11 -20.73
C TRP A 105 28.98 -17.54 -21.65
N LEU A 106 30.13 -17.90 -21.06
CA LEU A 106 31.29 -18.38 -21.81
C LEU A 106 31.15 -19.84 -22.26
N GLY A 107 30.57 -20.71 -21.42
CA GLY A 107 30.48 -22.14 -21.66
C GLY A 107 29.41 -22.53 -22.69
N THR A 108 28.26 -21.85 -22.65
CA THR A 108 27.11 -22.13 -23.54
C THR A 108 27.47 -22.12 -25.03
N PRO A 109 28.15 -21.10 -25.61
CA PRO A 109 28.51 -21.13 -27.02
C PRO A 109 29.48 -22.28 -27.39
N ILE A 110 30.39 -22.65 -26.48
CA ILE A 110 31.34 -23.75 -26.69
C ILE A 110 30.59 -25.09 -26.77
N VAL A 111 29.66 -25.31 -25.84
CA VAL A 111 28.85 -26.55 -25.80
C VAL A 111 27.91 -26.62 -27.01
N MET A 112 27.24 -25.51 -27.36
CA MET A 112 26.32 -25.46 -28.49
C MET A 112 27.01 -25.70 -29.83
N ALA A 113 28.26 -25.26 -29.98
CA ALA A 113 29.06 -25.53 -31.18
C ALA A 113 29.35 -27.04 -31.39
N GLN A 114 29.35 -27.84 -30.32
CA GLN A 114 29.51 -29.30 -30.42
C GLN A 114 28.19 -30.04 -30.63
N TRP A 115 27.08 -29.49 -30.13
CA TRP A 115 25.77 -30.14 -30.15
C TRP A 115 24.95 -29.84 -31.41
N VAL A 116 25.15 -28.68 -32.04
CA VAL A 116 24.30 -28.22 -33.15
C VAL A 116 25.12 -28.11 -34.43
N THR A 117 24.71 -28.84 -35.47
CA THR A 117 25.42 -28.83 -36.76
C THR A 117 25.22 -27.53 -37.54
N SER A 118 24.05 -26.90 -37.41
CA SER A 118 23.74 -25.64 -38.09
C SER A 118 24.23 -24.44 -37.26
N PRO A 119 25.15 -23.61 -37.77
CA PRO A 119 25.68 -22.45 -37.04
C PRO A 119 24.59 -21.45 -36.64
N TRP A 120 23.58 -21.28 -37.49
CA TRP A 120 22.44 -20.39 -37.22
C TRP A 120 21.67 -20.83 -35.97
N TRP A 121 21.29 -22.12 -35.90
CA TRP A 121 20.58 -22.66 -34.74
C TRP A 121 21.45 -22.70 -33.48
N GLY A 122 22.77 -22.95 -33.62
CA GLY A 122 23.72 -22.87 -32.50
C GLY A 122 23.75 -21.46 -31.89
N ALA A 123 23.76 -20.42 -32.71
CA ALA A 123 23.69 -19.03 -32.25
C ALA A 123 22.36 -18.71 -31.56
N VAL A 124 21.23 -19.13 -32.15
CA VAL A 124 19.89 -18.92 -31.58
C VAL A 124 19.75 -19.57 -30.21
N PHE A 125 20.15 -20.84 -30.06
CA PHE A 125 20.04 -21.53 -28.77
C PHE A 125 21.01 -20.99 -27.73
N SER A 126 22.23 -20.60 -28.13
CA SER A 126 23.18 -19.97 -27.22
C SER A 126 22.66 -18.64 -26.69
N PHE A 127 22.15 -17.79 -27.59
CA PHE A 127 21.55 -16.51 -27.22
C PHE A 127 20.34 -16.72 -26.31
N ALA A 128 19.40 -17.59 -26.68
CA ALA A 128 18.19 -17.82 -25.91
C ALA A 128 18.49 -18.26 -24.47
N GLN A 129 19.43 -19.20 -24.27
CA GLN A 129 19.78 -19.68 -22.93
C GLN A 129 20.43 -18.58 -22.08
N VAL A 130 21.46 -17.93 -22.61
CA VAL A 130 22.12 -16.80 -21.94
C VAL A 130 21.10 -15.72 -21.58
N PHE A 131 20.29 -15.31 -22.55
CA PHE A 131 19.31 -14.25 -22.40
C PHE A 131 18.32 -14.56 -21.27
N ILE A 132 17.78 -15.77 -21.21
CA ILE A 132 16.84 -16.17 -20.16
C ILE A 132 17.49 -16.06 -18.77
N TYR A 133 18.70 -16.60 -18.59
CA TYR A 133 19.38 -16.54 -17.29
C TYR A 133 19.79 -15.12 -16.91
N SER A 134 20.23 -14.29 -17.88
CA SER A 134 20.51 -12.88 -17.64
C SER A 134 19.26 -12.10 -17.24
N CYS A 135 18.12 -12.34 -17.91
CA CYS A 135 16.84 -11.74 -17.54
C CYS A 135 16.39 -12.15 -16.14
N LEU A 136 16.52 -13.42 -15.78
CA LEU A 136 16.18 -13.89 -14.43
C LEU A 136 17.05 -13.22 -13.37
N ASN A 137 18.36 -13.06 -13.61
CA ASN A 137 19.25 -12.37 -12.69
C ASN A 137 18.87 -10.89 -12.53
N MET A 138 18.56 -10.20 -13.63
CA MET A 138 18.11 -8.80 -13.59
C MET A 138 16.79 -8.64 -12.82
N ILE A 139 15.81 -9.52 -13.05
CA ILE A 139 14.55 -9.51 -12.30
C ILE A 139 14.79 -9.76 -10.81
N ALA A 140 15.70 -10.69 -10.46
CA ALA A 140 16.02 -10.97 -9.07
C ALA A 140 16.63 -9.74 -8.36
N MET A 141 17.53 -9.01 -9.04
CA MET A 141 18.11 -7.76 -8.51
C MET A 141 17.05 -6.69 -8.27
N GLU A 142 16.10 -6.52 -9.20
CA GLU A 142 14.99 -5.56 -9.05
C GLU A 142 14.06 -5.91 -7.87
N ILE A 143 13.78 -7.19 -7.64
CA ILE A 143 12.89 -7.64 -6.55
C ILE A 143 13.56 -7.55 -5.17
N GLU A 144 14.89 -7.47 -5.11
CA GLU A 144 15.64 -7.45 -3.85
C GLU A 144 15.38 -6.17 -3.03
N ASN A 145 15.13 -5.03 -3.68
CA ASN A 145 14.97 -3.74 -3.02
C ASN A 145 13.58 -3.12 -3.23
N PRO A 146 12.51 -3.68 -2.65
CA PRO A 146 11.14 -3.24 -2.90
C PRO A 146 10.80 -1.82 -2.39
N PHE A 147 11.70 -1.19 -1.62
CA PHE A 147 11.53 0.15 -1.07
C PHE A 147 12.45 1.18 -1.76
N GLY A 148 12.95 0.85 -2.95
CA GLY A 148 13.81 1.70 -3.76
C GLY A 148 13.07 2.83 -4.49
N ARG A 149 13.53 3.11 -5.71
CA ARG A 149 12.99 4.18 -6.58
C ARG A 149 12.63 3.67 -7.97
N ASP A 150 12.68 2.36 -8.18
CA ASP A 150 12.41 1.74 -9.47
C ASP A 150 10.90 1.71 -9.76
N PRO A 151 10.48 1.64 -11.03
CA PRO A 151 9.06 1.69 -11.39
C PRO A 151 8.19 0.58 -10.78
N ASN A 152 8.82 -0.53 -10.38
CA ASN A 152 8.15 -1.69 -9.79
C ASN A 152 8.23 -1.72 -8.25
N ASP A 153 8.83 -0.70 -7.64
CA ASP A 153 8.92 -0.58 -6.19
C ASP A 153 7.61 -0.14 -5.56
N ILE A 154 7.51 -0.33 -4.25
CA ILE A 154 6.36 0.07 -3.46
C ILE A 154 6.31 1.60 -3.37
N ASP A 155 5.23 2.20 -3.87
CA ASP A 155 4.98 3.64 -3.76
C ASP A 155 4.47 4.01 -2.35
N GLY A 156 5.43 4.27 -1.46
CA GLY A 156 5.14 4.72 -0.10
C GLY A 156 4.29 6.01 -0.06
N ALA A 157 4.46 6.93 -1.00
CA ALA A 157 3.74 8.20 -1.00
C ALA A 157 2.24 7.99 -1.28
N VAL A 158 1.91 7.09 -2.22
CA VAL A 158 0.53 6.67 -2.49
C VAL A 158 -0.05 5.94 -1.28
N MET A 159 0.71 5.05 -0.64
CA MET A 159 0.27 4.36 0.57
C MET A 159 -0.04 5.33 1.72
N GLN A 160 0.81 6.33 1.96
CA GLN A 160 0.59 7.36 2.98
C GLN A 160 -0.66 8.18 2.68
N LYS A 161 -0.85 8.58 1.42
CA LYS A 161 -2.03 9.34 1.00
C LYS A 161 -3.33 8.55 1.22
N GLU A 162 -3.30 7.25 0.95
CA GLU A 162 -4.44 6.36 1.18
C GLU A 162 -4.71 6.15 2.68
N MET A 163 -3.68 6.00 3.50
CA MET A 163 -3.81 5.96 4.96
C MET A 163 -4.43 7.25 5.49
N ASN A 164 -3.90 8.41 5.09
CA ASN A 164 -4.44 9.73 5.46
C ASN A 164 -5.90 9.88 5.08
N ARG A 165 -6.30 9.35 3.91
CA ARG A 165 -7.69 9.35 3.46
C ARG A 165 -8.59 8.53 4.37
N HIS A 166 -8.14 7.35 4.81
CA HIS A 166 -8.90 6.50 5.74
C HIS A 166 -9.02 7.16 7.11
N LEU A 167 -7.94 7.73 7.64
CA LEU A 167 -7.97 8.46 8.92
C LEU A 167 -8.92 9.65 8.86
N ARG A 168 -8.88 10.47 7.80
CA ARG A 168 -9.83 11.58 7.60
C ARG A 168 -11.27 11.10 7.56
N LEU A 169 -11.55 10.01 6.85
CA LEU A 169 -12.89 9.42 6.80
C LEU A 169 -13.37 9.06 8.20
N LEU A 170 -12.54 8.41 9.02
CA LEU A 170 -12.90 8.03 10.39
C LEU A 170 -13.22 9.24 11.27
N LEU A 171 -12.63 10.41 11.01
CA LEU A 171 -12.89 11.65 11.73
C LEU A 171 -14.16 12.39 11.26
N GLU A 172 -14.72 12.06 10.10
CA GLU A 172 -15.91 12.76 9.59
C GLU A 172 -17.12 12.58 10.53
N PRO A 173 -17.88 13.64 10.87
CA PRO A 173 -19.04 13.53 11.77
C PRO A 173 -20.09 12.51 11.31
N ARG A 174 -20.14 12.21 10.01
CA ARG A 174 -21.06 11.26 9.40
C ARG A 174 -20.78 9.81 9.82
N THR A 175 -19.53 9.45 10.14
CA THR A 175 -19.15 8.09 10.54
C THR A 175 -19.63 7.74 11.95
N ARG A 176 -19.98 8.74 12.77
CA ARG A 176 -20.58 8.53 14.10
C ARG A 176 -22.00 7.97 14.03
N ARG A 177 -22.68 8.12 12.90
CA ARG A 177 -24.06 7.66 12.72
C ARG A 177 -24.10 6.19 12.32
N VAL A 178 -24.67 5.34 13.17
CA VAL A 178 -24.99 3.94 12.84
C VAL A 178 -26.24 3.88 11.95
N PRO A 179 -26.22 3.13 10.83
CA PRO A 179 -27.41 2.89 10.02
C PRO A 179 -28.54 2.28 10.84
N ARG A 180 -29.77 2.72 10.58
CA ARG A 180 -30.98 2.19 11.24
C ARG A 180 -31.84 1.44 10.22
N LEU A 181 -32.45 0.34 10.67
CA LEU A 181 -33.46 -0.36 9.88
C LEU A 181 -34.71 0.53 9.76
N ILE A 182 -35.19 0.69 8.53
CA ILE A 182 -36.44 1.41 8.23
C ILE A 182 -37.56 0.37 8.17
N SER A 183 -38.20 0.12 9.32
CA SER A 183 -39.34 -0.80 9.50
C SER A 183 -39.09 -2.30 9.28
N ALA A 184 -39.74 -3.13 10.10
CA ALA A 184 -39.71 -4.60 10.06
C ALA A 184 -40.51 -5.13 8.86
N THR A 185 -40.04 -4.86 7.64
CA THR A 185 -40.65 -5.47 6.45
C THR A 185 -40.20 -6.93 6.41
N ASN A 186 -41.11 -7.87 6.69
CA ASN A 186 -40.87 -9.32 6.61
C ASN A 186 -40.49 -9.82 5.20
N SER A 187 -40.34 -8.93 4.22
CA SER A 187 -39.79 -9.24 2.91
C SER A 187 -38.27 -9.05 2.91
N LEU A 188 -37.52 -10.14 2.96
CA LEU A 188 -36.08 -10.19 2.61
C LEU A 188 -35.89 -9.95 1.10
N ARG A 189 -36.24 -8.74 0.64
CA ARG A 189 -36.17 -8.39 -0.78
C ARG A 189 -34.72 -8.10 -1.12
N ARG A 190 -34.14 -8.90 -2.02
CA ARG A 190 -32.78 -8.67 -2.53
C ARG A 190 -32.83 -7.47 -3.46
N HIS A 191 -32.18 -6.38 -3.07
CA HIS A 191 -31.96 -5.22 -3.92
C HIS A 191 -30.46 -5.02 -4.12
N SER A 192 -30.05 -4.70 -5.35
CA SER A 192 -28.71 -4.13 -5.56
C SER A 192 -28.68 -2.71 -4.99
N PHE A 193 -27.52 -2.24 -4.55
CA PHE A 193 -27.34 -0.83 -4.25
C PHE A 193 -27.75 0.04 -5.43
N ILE A 194 -27.47 -0.38 -6.67
CA ILE A 194 -27.89 0.32 -7.89
C ILE A 194 -29.41 0.56 -7.91
N ASP A 195 -30.21 -0.45 -7.56
CA ASP A 195 -31.67 -0.34 -7.57
C ASP A 195 -32.15 0.64 -6.49
N ILE A 196 -31.56 0.55 -5.29
CA ILE A 196 -31.86 1.43 -4.15
C ILE A 196 -31.53 2.89 -4.49
N TRP A 197 -30.37 3.14 -5.11
CA TRP A 197 -29.94 4.48 -5.47
C TRP A 197 -30.77 5.05 -6.63
N LYS A 198 -31.18 4.23 -7.60
CA LYS A 198 -32.12 4.63 -8.65
C LYS A 198 -33.47 5.05 -8.06
N GLU A 199 -34.00 4.27 -7.13
CA GLU A 199 -35.27 4.56 -6.44
C GLU A 199 -35.18 5.83 -5.57
N ARG A 200 -34.04 6.07 -4.92
CA ARG A 200 -33.81 7.29 -4.16
C ARG A 200 -33.58 8.53 -5.03
N ALA A 201 -32.95 8.36 -6.18
CA ALA A 201 -32.76 9.44 -7.13
C ALA A 201 -34.10 9.85 -7.76
N SER A 202 -34.98 8.89 -8.07
CA SER A 202 -36.33 9.19 -8.57
C SER A 202 -37.25 9.83 -7.52
N SER A 203 -36.99 9.61 -6.22
CA SER A 203 -37.70 10.26 -5.12
C SER A 203 -37.14 11.63 -4.71
N GLY A 204 -36.17 12.16 -5.46
CA GLY A 204 -35.63 13.52 -5.26
C GLY A 204 -34.54 13.63 -4.18
N THR A 205 -34.04 12.51 -3.66
CA THR A 205 -32.83 12.50 -2.81
C THR A 205 -31.57 12.42 -3.68
N ALA A 206 -30.62 13.34 -3.48
CA ALA A 206 -29.40 13.41 -4.27
C ALA A 206 -28.64 12.06 -4.27
N PRO A 207 -28.08 11.64 -5.42
CA PRO A 207 -27.28 10.41 -5.48
C PRO A 207 -26.03 10.54 -4.60
N PRO A 208 -25.45 9.42 -4.15
CA PRO A 208 -24.24 9.46 -3.34
C PRO A 208 -23.07 9.98 -4.16
N ASP A 209 -22.05 10.49 -3.47
CA ASP A 209 -20.74 10.68 -4.07
C ASP A 209 -20.19 9.31 -4.52
N THR A 210 -20.03 9.15 -5.84
CA THR A 210 -19.73 7.88 -6.51
C THR A 210 -18.26 7.58 -6.61
N SER A 211 -17.42 8.40 -5.97
CA SER A 211 -16.01 8.14 -5.79
C SER A 211 -15.71 6.79 -5.11
N PHE A 212 -16.69 6.13 -4.47
CA PHE A 212 -16.57 4.76 -3.95
C PHE A 212 -16.38 3.69 -5.04
N VAL A 213 -17.00 3.86 -6.22
CA VAL A 213 -16.98 2.84 -7.29
C VAL A 213 -15.61 2.75 -7.98
N GLN A 214 -14.83 3.84 -7.96
CA GLN A 214 -13.47 3.88 -8.52
C GLN A 214 -12.41 3.10 -7.73
N ARG A 215 -12.73 2.64 -6.50
CA ARG A 215 -11.70 2.30 -5.50
C ARG A 215 -11.56 0.80 -5.17
N GLY A 216 -12.32 -0.07 -5.84
CA GLY A 216 -12.28 -1.53 -5.61
C GLY A 216 -11.51 -2.35 -6.65
N THR A 217 -11.10 -1.76 -7.78
CA THR A 217 -10.37 -2.45 -8.84
C THR A 217 -8.94 -1.96 -8.87
N GLY A 218 -8.06 -2.61 -8.11
CA GLY A 218 -6.64 -2.56 -8.41
C GLY A 218 -6.46 -2.99 -9.87
N HIS A 219 -5.98 -2.07 -10.70
CA HIS A 219 -5.48 -2.34 -12.06
C HIS A 219 -6.46 -2.41 -13.26
N ILE A 220 -7.68 -1.85 -13.20
CA ILE A 220 -8.49 -1.63 -14.42
C ILE A 220 -8.74 -0.13 -14.61
N SER A 221 -8.12 0.41 -15.67
CA SER A 221 -8.33 1.71 -16.33
C SER A 221 -8.99 2.82 -15.48
N ARG A 222 -8.17 3.80 -15.09
CA ARG A 222 -8.62 5.08 -14.53
C ARG A 222 -9.71 5.70 -15.41
N MET A 223 -10.97 5.66 -14.96
CA MET A 223 -12.02 6.54 -15.47
C MET A 223 -11.72 7.98 -14.98
N PRO A 224 -11.81 9.00 -15.84
CA PRO A 224 -11.50 10.38 -15.46
C PRO A 224 -12.43 10.87 -14.35
N SER A 225 -11.91 11.75 -13.50
CA SER A 225 -12.63 12.40 -12.40
C SER A 225 -13.79 13.24 -12.93
N LYS A 226 -14.98 12.67 -12.97
CA LYS A 226 -16.20 13.43 -13.23
C LYS A 226 -17.33 12.97 -12.31
N THR A 227 -18.00 14.01 -11.86
CA THR A 227 -18.99 14.15 -10.80
C THR A 227 -20.17 13.19 -10.94
N THR A 228 -20.98 13.11 -9.89
CA THR A 228 -22.25 12.37 -9.77
C THR A 228 -23.08 12.27 -11.06
N GLU A 229 -22.99 13.26 -11.95
CA GLU A 229 -23.53 13.27 -13.32
C GLU A 229 -23.08 12.08 -14.19
N ASP A 230 -21.79 11.73 -14.22
CA ASP A 230 -21.27 10.61 -15.03
C ASP A 230 -21.77 9.26 -14.50
N PHE A 231 -21.89 9.12 -13.17
CA PHE A 231 -22.51 7.94 -12.57
C PHE A 231 -24.00 7.86 -12.89
N MET A 232 -24.72 8.98 -12.83
CA MET A 232 -26.13 9.04 -13.23
C MET A 232 -26.30 8.77 -14.73
N GLN A 233 -25.34 9.17 -15.57
CA GLN A 233 -25.30 8.89 -17.00
C GLN A 233 -25.03 7.40 -17.28
N ALA A 234 -24.09 6.78 -16.57
CA ALA A 234 -23.81 5.34 -16.65
C ALA A 234 -24.97 4.46 -16.13
N LEU A 235 -25.65 4.90 -15.07
CA LEU A 235 -26.85 4.22 -14.56
C LEU A 235 -28.02 4.30 -15.56
N ASN A 236 -28.11 5.40 -16.31
CA ASN A 236 -29.13 5.62 -17.34
C ASN A 236 -28.79 4.92 -18.68
N SER A 237 -27.52 4.66 -18.98
CA SER A 237 -27.10 3.95 -20.20
C SER A 237 -27.28 2.42 -20.14
N GLN A 238 -27.60 1.86 -18.96
CA GLN A 238 -27.96 0.45 -18.77
C GLN A 238 -29.49 0.20 -18.80
N ARG A 239 -30.23 0.95 -19.63
CA ARG A 239 -31.62 0.56 -19.96
C ARG A 239 -31.57 -0.55 -21.02
N PRO A 240 -32.45 -1.57 -20.97
CA PRO A 240 -32.76 -2.35 -22.17
C PRO A 240 -33.40 -1.48 -23.25
#